data_AF-A0A6J6U1Q9-F1
#
_entry.id   AF-A0A6J6U1Q9-F1
#
_cell.length_a   1.000
_cell.length_b   1.000
_cell.length_c   1.000
_cell.angle_alpha   90.00
_cell.angle_beta   90.00
_cell.angle_gamma   90.00
#
_symmetry.space_group_name_H-M   'P 1'
#
loop_
_entity.id
_entity.type
_entity.pdbx_description
1 polymer ?
#
loop_
_entity_poly.entity_id
_entity_poly.type
_entity_poly.pdbx_seq_one_letter_code
_entity_poly.pdbx_strand_id
1 'polypeptide(L)'
;MVASRSARARKASAEAGTLATVRIDLASDESFAYRIDCTACRTAGGRSPWSTYRRGEDNGYLAAMDRWSFHLVAKHPDEQAPCLAYLGEAQQRLQERREGREA
;
A
#
# COMPACT_ATOMS: atom_id res chain seq x y z
N MET A 1 -4.31 23.93 -3.84
CA MET A 1 -3.27 23.54 -2.85
C MET A 1 -3.14 22.03 -2.86
N VAL A 2 -2.03 21.48 -3.38
CA VAL A 2 -1.80 20.03 -3.40
C VAL A 2 -1.43 19.58 -1.98
N ALA A 3 -2.07 18.52 -1.48
CA ALA A 3 -1.82 18.03 -0.12
C ALA A 3 -0.32 17.72 0.09
N SER A 4 0.25 18.26 1.17
CA SER A 4 1.65 18.08 1.54
C SER A 4 1.98 16.59 1.75
N ARG A 5 3.26 16.24 1.65
CA ARG A 5 3.77 14.87 1.95
C ARG A 5 3.27 14.36 3.30
N SER A 6 3.28 15.21 4.33
CA SER A 6 2.80 14.86 5.68
C SER A 6 1.29 14.65 5.74
N ALA A 7 0.50 15.41 4.98
CA ALA A 7 -0.94 15.18 4.89
C ALA A 7 -1.25 13.84 4.21
N ARG A 8 -0.55 13.52 3.11
CA ARG A 8 -0.70 12.24 2.41
C ARG A 8 -0.29 11.05 3.28
N ALA A 9 0.84 11.16 3.99
CA ALA A 9 1.32 10.10 4.88
C ALA A 9 0.35 9.83 6.03
N ARG A 10 -0.22 10.89 6.63
CA ARG A 10 -1.24 10.76 7.70
C ARG A 10 -2.51 10.08 7.19
N LYS A 11 -3.03 10.49 6.03
CA LYS A 11 -4.18 9.85 5.39
C LYS A 11 -3.91 8.36 5.13
N ALA A 12 -2.78 8.06 4.52
CA ALA A 12 -2.37 6.70 4.20
C ALA A 12 -2.21 5.84 5.45
N SER A 13 -1.66 6.39 6.54
CA SER A 13 -1.53 5.68 7.82
C SER A 13 -2.88 5.41 8.46
N ALA A 14 -3.79 6.39 8.42
CA ALA A 14 -5.15 6.23 8.95
C ALA A 14 -5.93 5.15 8.18
N GLU A 15 -5.77 5.09 6.85
CA GLU A 15 -6.42 4.07 6.03
C GLU A 15 -5.81 2.67 6.20
N ALA A 16 -4.50 2.58 6.37
CA ALA A 16 -3.81 1.29 6.43
C ALA A 16 -4.02 0.54 7.77
N GLY A 17 -4.46 1.22 8.83
CA GLY A 17 -4.77 0.58 10.12
C GLY A 17 -3.55 0.37 11.01
N THR A 18 -3.73 -0.36 12.11
CA THR A 18 -2.78 -0.36 13.24
C THR A 18 -1.51 -1.16 12.96
N LEU A 19 -1.60 -2.20 12.12
CA LEU A 19 -0.47 -3.04 11.76
C LEU A 19 0.46 -2.40 10.71
N ALA A 20 0.07 -1.27 10.14
CA ALA A 20 0.81 -0.59 9.09
C ALA A 20 1.71 0.53 9.62
N THR A 21 2.94 0.59 9.12
CA THR A 21 3.77 1.80 9.18
C THR A 21 3.90 2.39 7.79
N VAL A 22 3.34 3.58 7.56
CA VAL A 22 3.39 4.23 6.26
C VAL A 22 4.42 5.34 6.22
N ARG A 23 5.26 5.32 5.19
CA ARG A 23 6.26 6.35 4.88
C ARG A 23 6.09 6.80 3.44
N ILE A 24 6.30 8.09 3.20
CA ILE A 24 6.33 8.65 1.84
C ILE A 24 7.73 9.21 1.62
N ASP A 25 8.43 8.59 0.69
CA ASP A 25 9.75 9.00 0.23
C ASP A 25 9.61 9.88 -1.01
N LEU A 26 10.61 10.73 -1.26
CA LEU A 26 10.72 11.47 -2.51
C LEU A 26 11.71 10.72 -3.40
N ALA A 27 11.24 10.24 -4.54
CA ALA A 27 12.10 9.57 -5.50
C ALA A 27 12.95 10.59 -6.29
N SER A 28 13.94 10.10 -7.03
CA SER A 28 14.93 10.92 -7.75
C SER A 28 14.32 11.83 -8.84
N ASP A 29 13.09 11.53 -9.25
CA ASP A 29 12.26 12.25 -10.22
C ASP A 29 11.26 13.20 -9.55
N GLU A 30 11.47 13.51 -8.26
CA GLU A 30 10.56 14.31 -7.42
C GLU A 30 9.14 13.71 -7.27
N SER A 31 8.95 12.43 -7.64
CA SER A 31 7.69 11.74 -7.41
C SER A 31 7.57 11.23 -5.97
N PHE A 32 6.34 11.22 -5.44
CA PHE A 32 6.07 10.64 -4.13
C PHE A 32 6.03 9.11 -4.23
N ALA A 33 6.96 8.44 -3.53
CA ALA A 33 6.98 7.00 -3.41
C ALA A 33 6.38 6.56 -2.08
N TYR A 34 5.37 5.69 -2.15
CA TYR A 34 4.68 5.19 -0.97
C TYR A 34 5.31 3.89 -0.51
N ARG A 35 5.65 3.85 0.77
CA ARG A 35 6.15 2.68 1.47
C ARG A 35 5.20 2.31 2.60
N ILE A 36 4.75 1.06 2.64
CA ILE A 36 3.94 0.52 3.73
C ILE A 36 4.67 -0.71 4.27
N ASP A 37 4.98 -0.71 5.56
CA ASP A 37 5.61 -1.82 6.25
C ASP A 37 4.59 -2.49 7.20
N CYS A 38 4.57 -3.82 7.24
CA CYS A 38 3.81 -4.59 8.22
C CYS A 38 4.63 -4.72 9.50
N THR A 39 4.08 -4.32 10.63
CA THR A 39 4.74 -4.43 11.94
C THR A 39 4.74 -5.86 12.49
N ALA A 40 3.78 -6.69 12.06
CA ALA A 40 3.63 -8.08 12.53
C ALA A 40 4.36 -9.10 11.64
N CYS A 41 4.35 -8.90 10.33
CA CYS A 41 4.97 -9.83 9.37
C CYS A 41 6.45 -9.51 9.14
N ARG A 42 7.30 -10.54 9.27
CA ARG A 42 8.73 -10.47 8.92
C ARG A 42 9.02 -11.30 7.68
N THR A 43 9.98 -10.86 6.86
CA THR A 43 10.47 -11.60 5.70
C THR A 43 11.21 -12.87 6.14
N ALA A 44 11.38 -13.83 5.22
CA ALA A 44 12.11 -15.05 5.49
C ALA A 44 13.53 -14.73 6.02
N GLY A 45 13.89 -15.30 7.18
CA GLY A 45 15.12 -14.99 7.89
C GLY A 45 15.02 -13.85 8.91
N GLY A 46 13.84 -13.25 9.12
CA GLY A 46 13.58 -12.29 10.20
C GLY A 46 14.29 -10.94 10.07
N ARG A 47 15.01 -10.71 8.98
CA ARG A 47 15.91 -9.56 8.80
C ARG A 47 15.16 -8.24 8.55
N SER A 48 13.96 -8.29 7.96
CA SER A 48 13.17 -7.09 7.66
C SER A 48 11.67 -7.34 7.84
N PRO A 49 10.87 -6.31 8.15
CA PRO A 49 9.42 -6.41 8.04
C PRO A 49 9.01 -6.64 6.58
N TRP A 50 7.84 -7.24 6.36
CA TRP A 50 7.21 -7.21 5.05
C TRP A 50 6.94 -5.75 4.66
N SER A 51 7.24 -5.38 3.43
CA SER A 51 7.01 -4.01 2.97
C SER A 51 6.65 -3.97 1.48
N THR A 52 5.84 -2.98 1.10
CA THR A 52 5.61 -2.62 -0.30
C THR A 52 6.14 -1.21 -0.56
N TYR A 53 6.81 -1.01 -1.70
CA TYR A 53 7.33 0.28 -2.17
C TYR A 53 6.85 0.52 -3.60
N ARG A 54 6.18 1.65 -3.85
CA ARG A 54 5.62 1.99 -5.16
C ARG A 54 5.83 3.48 -5.49
N ARG A 55 6.40 3.74 -6.67
CA ARG A 55 6.60 5.10 -7.20
C ARG A 55 5.26 5.69 -7.68
N GLY A 56 5.21 7.02 -7.73
CA GLY A 56 3.99 7.78 -7.96
C GLY A 56 3.45 7.78 -9.40
N GLU A 57 4.18 7.24 -10.38
CA GLU A 57 3.85 7.33 -11.82
C GLU A 57 2.44 6.80 -12.15
N ASP A 58 2.02 5.67 -11.55
CA ASP A 58 0.69 5.06 -11.74
C ASP A 58 -0.13 5.05 -10.44
N ASN A 59 -0.28 6.22 -9.81
CA ASN A 59 -0.98 6.36 -8.54
C ASN A 59 -0.39 5.44 -7.46
N GLY A 60 0.89 5.66 -7.13
CA GLY A 60 1.66 4.86 -6.17
C GLY A 60 0.98 4.68 -4.80
N TYR A 61 0.05 5.57 -4.44
CA TYR A 61 -0.83 5.39 -3.30
C TYR A 61 -1.73 4.17 -3.43
N LEU A 62 -2.56 4.10 -4.50
CA LEU A 62 -3.47 2.98 -4.74
C LEU A 62 -2.69 1.69 -4.93
N ALA A 63 -1.59 1.72 -5.69
CA ALA A 63 -0.77 0.53 -5.90
C ALA A 63 -0.15 -0.01 -4.59
N ALA A 64 0.26 0.87 -3.68
CA ALA A 64 0.74 0.46 -2.37
C ALA A 64 -0.40 -0.06 -1.49
N MET A 65 -1.55 0.64 -1.46
CA MET A 65 -2.71 0.25 -0.66
C MET A 65 -3.34 -1.06 -1.11
N ASP A 66 -3.50 -1.30 -2.40
CA ASP A 66 -4.01 -2.57 -2.93
C ASP A 66 -3.18 -3.75 -2.41
N ARG A 67 -1.85 -3.61 -2.48
CA ARG A 67 -0.92 -4.64 -2.04
C ARG A 67 -0.95 -4.83 -0.53
N TRP A 68 -1.19 -3.77 0.23
CA TRP A 68 -1.39 -3.82 1.68
C TRP A 68 -2.71 -4.51 2.04
N SER A 69 -3.83 -4.13 1.43
CA SER A 69 -5.13 -4.76 1.66
C SER A 69 -5.10 -6.25 1.35
N PHE A 70 -4.44 -6.67 0.25
CA PHE A 70 -4.25 -8.09 -0.05
C PHE A 70 -3.38 -8.81 0.98
N HIS A 71 -2.35 -8.14 1.50
CA HIS A 71 -1.52 -8.72 2.56
C HIS A 71 -2.30 -8.90 3.86
N LEU A 72 -3.10 -7.89 4.26
CA LEU A 72 -3.98 -7.97 5.43
C LEU A 72 -4.95 -9.13 5.30
N VAL A 73 -5.73 -9.22 4.23
CA VAL A 73 -6.70 -10.32 4.07
C VAL A 73 -6.03 -11.70 4.06
N ALA A 74 -4.83 -11.81 3.49
CA ALA A 74 -4.13 -13.09 3.39
C ALA A 74 -3.37 -13.52 4.65
N LYS A 75 -2.91 -12.57 5.49
CA LYS A 75 -2.03 -12.85 6.64
C LYS A 75 -2.61 -12.43 7.99
N HIS A 76 -3.57 -11.52 7.98
CA HIS A 76 -4.22 -10.93 9.14
C HIS A 76 -5.75 -10.84 8.90
N PRO A 77 -6.44 -11.99 8.70
CA PRO A 77 -7.86 -11.99 8.39
C PRO A 77 -8.74 -11.37 9.48
N ASP A 78 -8.26 -11.36 10.73
CA ASP A 78 -8.95 -10.80 11.88
C ASP A 78 -8.68 -9.28 12.07
N GLU A 79 -7.72 -8.70 11.35
CA GLU A 79 -7.41 -7.27 11.46
C GLU A 79 -8.39 -6.46 10.61
N GLN A 80 -8.95 -5.41 11.22
CA GLN A 80 -9.81 -4.46 10.52
C GLN A 80 -9.04 -3.18 10.23
N ALA A 81 -9.00 -2.78 8.96
CA ALA A 81 -8.43 -1.52 8.52
C ALA A 81 -9.40 -0.80 7.57
N PRO A 82 -9.47 0.54 7.58
CA PRO A 82 -10.34 1.27 6.66
C PRO A 82 -10.06 0.98 5.18
N CYS A 83 -8.82 0.62 4.82
CA CYS A 83 -8.46 0.24 3.45
C CYS A 83 -9.16 -1.04 2.94
N LEU A 84 -9.73 -1.87 3.83
CA LEU A 84 -10.50 -3.06 3.44
C LEU A 84 -11.85 -2.71 2.81
N ALA A 85 -12.38 -1.50 3.05
CA ALA A 85 -13.58 -1.01 2.38
C ALA A 85 -13.39 -0.94 0.85
N TYR A 86 -12.15 -0.79 0.39
CA TYR A 86 -11.80 -0.66 -1.02
C TYR A 86 -11.24 -1.96 -1.64
N LEU A 87 -11.44 -3.10 -0.96
CA LEU A 87 -10.89 -4.39 -1.40
C LEU A 87 -11.48 -4.82 -2.75
N GLY A 88 -12.76 -4.57 -3.00
CA GLY A 88 -13.42 -4.92 -4.26
C GLY A 88 -12.80 -4.17 -5.45
N GLU A 89 -12.60 -2.86 -5.30
CA GLU A 89 -11.95 -2.04 -6.32
C GLU A 89 -10.48 -2.40 -6.50
N ALA A 90 -9.78 -2.81 -5.43
CA ALA A 90 -8.42 -3.32 -5.53
C ALA A 90 -8.36 -4.63 -6.34
N GLN A 91 -9.32 -5.54 -6.14
CA GLN A 91 -9.45 -6.78 -6.92
C GLN A 91 -9.77 -6.49 -8.38
N GLN A 92 -10.68 -5.55 -8.65
CA GLN A 92 -11.01 -5.11 -10.00
C GLN A 92 -9.77 -4.58 -10.73
N ARG A 93 -9.01 -3.66 -10.12
CA ARG A 93 -7.76 -3.15 -10.71
C ARG A 93 -6.74 -4.26 -10.97
N LEU A 94 -6.68 -5.28 -10.10
CA LEU A 94 -5.80 -6.43 -10.33
C LEU A 94 -6.25 -7.25 -11.53
N GLN A 95 -7.56 -7.44 -11.70
CA GLN A 95 -8.12 -8.16 -12.85
C GLN A 95 -7.88 -7.39 -14.16
N GLU A 96 -8.19 -6.09 -14.19
CA GLU A 96 -7.94 -5.23 -15.35
C GLU A 96 -6.46 -5.24 -15.78
N ARG A 97 -5.53 -5.23 -14.82
CA ARG A 97 -4.09 -5.36 -15.11
C ARG A 97 -3.67 -6.73 -15.64
N ARG A 98 -4.38 -7.80 -15.27
CA ARG A 98 -4.12 -9.15 -15.80
C ARG A 98 -4.61 -9.24 -17.23
N GLU A 99 -5.83 -8.80 -17.49
CA GLU A 99 -6.44 -8.78 -18.82
C GLU A 99 -5.66 -7.89 -19.80
N GLY A 100 -5.28 -6.68 -19.37
CA GLY A 100 -4.49 -5.76 -20.20
C GLY A 100 -3.03 -6.22 -20.44
N ARG A 101 -2.55 -7.25 -19.73
CA ARG A 101 -1.24 -7.89 -19.98
C ARG A 101 -1.36 -9.10 -20.92
N GLU A 102 -2.57 -9.65 -21.05
CA GLU A 102 -2.88 -10.79 -21.91
C GLU A 102 -3.35 -10.35 -23.31
N ALA A 103 -3.76 -9.09 -23.48
CA ALA A 103 -4.08 -8.44 -24.76
C ALA A 103 -2.82 -7.90 -25.47
#